data_AF-A0A7U2EWN9-F1
#
_entry.id   AF-A0A7U2EWN9-F1
#
_cell.length_a   1.000
_cell.length_b   1.000
_cell.length_c   1.000
_cell.angle_alpha   90.00
_cell.angle_beta   90.00
_cell.angle_gamma   90.00
#
_symmetry.space_group_name_H-M   'P 1'
#
loop_
_entity.id
_entity.type
_entity.pdbx_description
1 polymer ?
#
loop_
_entity_poly.entity_id
_entity_poly.type
_entity_poly.pdbx_seq_one_letter_code
_entity_poly.pdbx_strand_id
1 'polypeptide(L)'
;MSRFSIPIDALTSRVNLSGRFDGLRNTSISSRFANLRPISEFLDVKRISKPANFGEVQSRVNYNLGYFSSNYAAVFAMLSIYSLLNNLLMLFVICLVIGGMYGIGKLQGNDLEIAGYRATTSQLYTALFIIAVPLGLFSSPFTTVLWLIGASGVTILGHAAFLDKPIETAFSEEAV
;
A
#
# COMPACT_ATOMS: atom_id res chain seq x y z
N MET A 1 25.99 -0.93 -42.93
CA MET A 1 25.76 -0.24 -41.64
C MET A 1 24.32 -0.52 -41.19
N SER A 2 24.08 -1.62 -40.49
CA SER A 2 22.75 -1.95 -39.96
C SER A 2 22.51 -1.19 -38.65
N ARG A 3 21.45 -0.39 -38.63
CA ARG A 3 21.06 0.41 -37.46
C ARG A 3 20.32 -0.51 -36.48
N PHE A 4 20.97 -0.84 -35.37
CA PHE A 4 20.37 -1.61 -34.27
C PHE A 4 19.33 -0.72 -33.56
N SER A 5 18.07 -0.81 -33.98
CA SER A 5 16.95 -0.13 -33.32
C SER A 5 16.47 -0.99 -32.15
N ILE A 6 16.88 -0.63 -30.93
CA ILE A 6 16.37 -1.24 -29.71
C ILE A 6 14.88 -0.86 -29.58
N PRO A 7 13.93 -1.81 -29.60
CA PRO A 7 12.51 -1.51 -29.49
C PRO A 7 12.18 -1.23 -28.02
N ILE A 8 12.36 0.03 -27.59
CA ILE A 8 11.98 0.50 -26.25
C ILE A 8 10.47 0.31 -25.99
N ASP A 9 9.66 0.35 -27.05
CA ASP A 9 8.20 0.16 -26.98
C ASP A 9 7.78 -1.25 -26.51
N ALA A 10 8.61 -2.27 -26.77
CA ALA A 10 8.36 -3.64 -26.33
C ALA A 10 8.64 -3.84 -24.83
N LEU A 11 9.51 -3.02 -24.23
CA LEU A 11 9.78 -3.00 -22.79
C LEU A 11 8.70 -2.21 -22.03
N THR A 12 8.27 -1.08 -22.59
CA THR A 12 7.22 -0.22 -22.00
C THR A 12 5.85 -0.89 -22.01
N SER A 13 5.50 -1.64 -23.06
CA SER A 13 4.23 -2.38 -23.13
C SER A 13 4.13 -3.51 -22.12
N ARG A 14 5.25 -4.17 -21.77
CA ARG A 14 5.29 -5.18 -20.70
C ARG A 14 5.20 -4.57 -19.29
N VAL A 15 5.60 -3.32 -19.14
CA VAL A 15 5.47 -2.53 -17.91
C VAL A 15 4.39 -1.45 -18.11
N ASN A 16 3.21 -1.86 -18.57
CA ASN A 16 2.02 -1.00 -18.64
C ASN A 16 1.49 -0.74 -17.22
N LEU A 17 2.27 0.04 -16.45
CA LEU A 17 1.98 0.42 -15.07
C LEU A 17 0.82 1.42 -15.02
N SER A 18 0.65 2.25 -16.05
CA SER A 18 -0.46 3.21 -16.21
C SER A 18 -1.82 2.51 -16.24
N GLY A 19 -1.99 1.46 -17.06
CA GLY A 19 -3.24 0.70 -17.12
C GLY A 19 -3.58 -0.03 -15.81
N ARG A 20 -2.58 -0.39 -15.01
CA ARG A 20 -2.78 -0.95 -13.66
C ARG A 20 -3.29 0.11 -12.67
N PHE A 21 -2.82 1.35 -12.79
CA PHE A 21 -3.33 2.47 -11.97
C PHE A 21 -4.74 2.90 -12.36
N ASP A 22 -5.13 2.81 -13.64
CA ASP A 22 -6.51 3.10 -14.07
C ASP A 22 -7.54 2.09 -13.52
N GLY A 23 -7.16 0.80 -13.40
CA GLY A 23 -8.00 -0.20 -12.73
C GLY A 23 -8.20 0.05 -11.23
N LEU A 24 -7.26 0.72 -10.57
CA LEU A 24 -7.36 1.10 -9.15
C LEU A 24 -8.30 2.29 -8.93
N ARG A 25 -8.45 3.20 -9.89
CA ARG A 25 -9.31 4.40 -9.76
C ARG A 25 -10.80 4.10 -9.96
N ASN A 26 -11.15 3.04 -10.68
CA ASN A 26 -12.54 2.76 -11.08
C ASN A 26 -13.30 1.78 -10.17
N THR A 27 -12.64 1.22 -9.15
CA THR A 27 -13.27 0.25 -8.24
C THR A 27 -13.62 0.94 -6.93
N SER A 28 -14.90 1.26 -6.70
CA SER A 28 -15.35 1.93 -5.48
C SER A 28 -14.95 1.13 -4.23
N ILE A 29 -14.57 1.80 -3.14
CA ILE A 29 -14.21 1.15 -1.87
C ILE A 29 -15.34 0.19 -1.44
N SER A 30 -16.60 0.56 -1.65
CA SER A 30 -17.76 -0.32 -1.42
C SER A 30 -17.75 -1.61 -2.24
N SER A 31 -17.33 -1.58 -3.51
CA SER A 31 -17.19 -2.80 -4.32
C SER A 31 -16.01 -3.68 -3.88
N ARG A 32 -14.95 -3.10 -3.30
CA ARG A 32 -13.83 -3.85 -2.69
C ARG A 32 -14.26 -4.54 -1.40
N PHE A 33 -15.07 -3.85 -0.59
CA PHE A 33 -15.70 -4.42 0.61
C PHE A 33 -16.76 -5.48 0.28
N ALA A 34 -17.53 -5.31 -0.79
CA ALA A 34 -18.49 -6.31 -1.26
C ALA A 34 -17.83 -7.61 -1.80
N ASN A 35 -16.56 -7.53 -2.21
CA ASN A 35 -15.76 -8.67 -2.64
C ASN A 35 -14.88 -9.26 -1.51
N LEU A 36 -15.05 -8.82 -0.26
CA LEU A 36 -14.36 -9.46 0.87
C LEU A 36 -14.82 -10.91 0.97
N ARG A 37 -13.88 -11.83 0.80
CA ARG A 37 -14.14 -13.26 0.97
C ARG A 37 -14.30 -13.56 2.45
N PRO A 38 -15.17 -14.52 2.84
CA PRO A 38 -15.39 -14.86 4.23
C PRO A 38 -14.06 -15.16 4.93
N ILE A 39 -13.84 -14.57 6.11
CA ILE A 39 -12.58 -14.73 6.87
C ILE A 39 -12.33 -16.21 7.23
N SER A 40 -13.38 -17.02 7.31
CA SER A 40 -13.31 -18.47 7.50
C SER A 40 -12.66 -19.21 6.33
N GLU A 41 -12.80 -18.71 5.09
CA GLU A 41 -12.10 -19.26 3.92
C GLU A 41 -10.66 -18.77 3.84
N PHE A 42 -10.42 -17.53 4.30
CA PHE A 42 -9.08 -16.96 4.39
C PHE A 42 -8.24 -17.69 5.44
N LEU A 43 -8.78 -17.91 6.64
CA LEU A 43 -8.11 -18.64 7.72
C LEU A 43 -8.47 -20.12 7.74
N ASP A 44 -8.57 -20.77 6.58
CA ASP A 44 -8.78 -22.22 6.53
C ASP A 44 -7.49 -22.98 6.84
N VAL A 45 -7.23 -23.16 8.14
CA VAL A 45 -6.07 -23.87 8.68
C VAL A 45 -5.99 -25.31 8.18
N LYS A 46 -7.10 -25.92 7.72
CA LYS A 46 -7.11 -27.28 7.17
C LYS A 46 -6.49 -27.37 5.78
N ARG A 47 -6.44 -26.25 5.05
CA ARG A 47 -5.84 -26.13 3.71
C ARG A 47 -4.42 -25.60 3.74
N ILE A 48 -3.85 -25.42 4.93
CA ILE A 48 -2.44 -25.07 5.09
C ILE A 48 -1.62 -26.33 4.85
N SER A 49 -0.85 -26.35 3.76
CA SER A 49 0.10 -27.43 3.47
C SER A 49 1.48 -26.87 3.15
N LYS A 50 2.50 -27.68 3.40
CA LYS A 50 3.87 -27.33 3.00
C LYS A 50 3.98 -27.50 1.48
N PRO A 51 4.35 -26.44 0.74
CA PRO A 51 4.55 -26.56 -0.70
C PRO A 51 5.71 -27.53 -0.97
N ALA A 52 5.53 -28.44 -1.92
CA ALA A 52 6.53 -29.44 -2.24
C ALA A 52 7.71 -28.82 -3.00
N ASN A 53 7.45 -27.85 -3.88
CA ASN A 53 8.44 -27.26 -4.79
C ASN A 53 8.24 -25.74 -4.98
N PHE A 54 9.30 -25.02 -5.40
CA PHE A 54 9.24 -23.58 -5.70
C PHE A 54 8.23 -23.21 -6.80
N GLY A 55 8.03 -24.08 -7.81
CA GLY A 55 7.02 -23.86 -8.86
C GLY A 55 5.60 -23.91 -8.31
N GLU A 56 5.36 -24.73 -7.29
CA GLU A 56 4.07 -24.83 -6.61
C GLU A 56 3.79 -23.58 -5.77
N VAL A 57 4.81 -23.07 -5.07
CA VAL A 57 4.73 -21.78 -4.34
C VAL A 57 4.32 -20.66 -5.29
N GLN A 58 4.96 -20.52 -6.44
CA GLN A 58 4.64 -19.47 -7.40
C GLN A 58 3.20 -19.58 -7.90
N SER A 59 2.74 -20.80 -8.18
CA SER A 59 1.38 -21.09 -8.64
C SER A 59 0.32 -20.79 -7.57
N ARG A 60 0.58 -21.18 -6.31
CA ARG A 60 -0.27 -20.88 -5.15
C ARG A 60 -0.34 -19.38 -4.88
N VAL A 61 0.80 -18.70 -4.87
CA VAL A 61 0.90 -17.25 -4.63
C VAL A 61 0.14 -16.47 -5.70
N ASN A 62 0.31 -16.77 -6.99
CA ASN A 62 -0.39 -16.08 -8.07
C ASN A 62 -1.93 -16.26 -7.99
N TYR A 63 -2.39 -17.47 -7.66
CA TYR A 63 -3.82 -17.74 -7.50
C TYR A 63 -4.39 -17.03 -6.25
N ASN A 64 -3.75 -17.23 -5.10
CA ASN A 64 -4.23 -16.72 -3.81
C ASN A 64 -4.19 -15.19 -3.74
N LEU A 65 -3.15 -14.54 -4.27
CA LEU A 65 -3.07 -13.07 -4.35
C LEU A 65 -4.24 -12.45 -5.12
N GLY A 66 -4.66 -13.09 -6.21
CA GLY A 66 -5.83 -12.67 -6.97
C GLY A 66 -7.13 -12.95 -6.21
N TYR A 67 -7.27 -14.18 -5.71
CA TYR A 67 -8.49 -14.68 -5.07
C TYR A 67 -8.82 -13.94 -3.76
N PHE A 68 -7.82 -13.64 -2.91
CA PHE A 68 -7.97 -12.96 -1.62
C PHE A 68 -7.49 -11.51 -1.63
N SER A 69 -7.45 -10.86 -2.80
CA SER A 69 -6.91 -9.49 -2.96
C SER A 69 -7.51 -8.46 -1.99
N SER A 70 -8.83 -8.46 -1.76
CA SER A 70 -9.49 -7.58 -0.79
C SER A 70 -9.10 -7.89 0.66
N ASN A 71 -8.95 -9.17 1.02
CA ASN A 71 -8.56 -9.59 2.37
C ASN A 71 -7.11 -9.18 2.65
N TYR A 72 -6.21 -9.34 1.68
CA TYR A 72 -4.83 -8.85 1.80
C TYR A 72 -4.75 -7.32 1.86
N ALA A 73 -5.60 -6.61 1.13
CA ALA A 73 -5.69 -5.15 1.24
C ALA A 73 -6.14 -4.72 2.66
N ALA A 74 -7.07 -5.44 3.27
CA ALA A 74 -7.49 -5.20 4.65
C ALA A 74 -6.36 -5.50 5.65
N VAL A 75 -5.63 -6.60 5.49
CA VAL A 75 -4.45 -6.92 6.33
C VAL A 75 -3.38 -5.83 6.19
N PHE A 76 -3.08 -5.40 4.96
CA PHE A 76 -2.15 -4.30 4.72
C PHE A 76 -2.59 -3.00 5.38
N ALA A 77 -3.89 -2.65 5.31
CA ALA A 77 -4.44 -1.48 5.98
C ALA A 77 -4.34 -1.59 7.51
N MET A 78 -4.66 -2.75 8.09
CA MET A 78 -4.51 -3.01 9.53
C MET A 78 -3.04 -2.89 9.98
N LEU A 79 -2.10 -3.49 9.24
CA LEU A 79 -0.67 -3.37 9.51
C LEU A 79 -0.17 -1.93 9.34
N SER A 80 -0.70 -1.18 8.37
CA SER A 80 -0.38 0.23 8.16
C SER A 80 -0.83 1.08 9.35
N ILE A 81 -2.05 0.87 9.84
CA ILE A 81 -2.57 1.55 11.04
C ILE A 81 -1.73 1.18 12.26
N TYR A 82 -1.44 -0.11 12.46
CA TYR A 82 -0.57 -0.57 13.54
C TYR A 82 0.82 0.08 13.49
N SER A 83 1.42 0.15 12.30
CA SER A 83 2.73 0.76 12.07
C SER A 83 2.74 2.26 12.40
N LEU A 84 1.67 2.97 12.06
CA LEU A 84 1.49 4.38 12.41
C LEU A 84 1.26 4.58 13.92
N LEU A 85 0.46 3.73 14.56
CA LEU A 85 0.18 3.81 15.99
C LEU A 85 1.43 3.51 16.84
N ASN A 86 2.28 2.58 16.39
CA ASN A 86 3.53 2.26 17.07
C ASN A 86 4.55 3.41 16.97
N ASN A 87 4.41 4.31 15.99
CA ASN A 87 5.23 5.49 15.81
C ASN A 87 4.38 6.77 15.96
N LEU A 88 3.99 7.05 17.20
CA LEU A 88 3.21 8.24 17.57
C LEU A 88 3.83 9.56 17.06
N LEU A 89 5.16 9.63 16.99
CA LEU A 89 5.88 10.80 16.49
C LEU A 89 5.63 10.99 14.99
N MET A 90 5.73 9.93 14.19
CA MET A 90 5.40 9.98 12.76
C MET A 90 3.94 10.38 12.53
N LEU A 91 3.02 9.82 13.33
CA LEU A 91 1.61 10.21 13.28
C LEU A 91 1.42 11.70 13.60
N PHE A 92 2.09 12.20 14.65
CA PHE A 92 2.07 13.61 15.01
C PHE A 92 2.61 14.50 13.88
N VAL A 93 3.72 14.14 13.24
CA VAL A 93 4.29 14.90 12.12
C VAL A 93 3.33 14.93 10.93
N ILE A 94 2.69 13.81 10.60
CA ILE A 94 1.67 13.75 9.54
C ILE A 94 0.50 14.67 9.88
N CYS A 95 -0.03 14.60 11.11
CA CYS A 95 -1.11 15.46 11.56
C CYS A 95 -0.71 16.95 11.56
N LEU A 96 0.52 17.27 11.96
CA LEU A 96 1.06 18.63 11.98
C LEU A 96 1.19 19.19 10.57
N VAL A 97 1.69 18.39 9.62
CA VAL A 97 1.83 18.81 8.21
C VAL A 97 0.45 18.97 7.56
N ILE A 98 -0.44 17.98 7.68
CA ILE A 98 -1.77 18.04 7.08
C ILE A 98 -2.60 19.17 7.71
N GLY A 99 -2.62 19.25 9.04
CA GLY A 99 -3.32 20.29 9.78
C GLY A 99 -2.73 21.67 9.53
N GLY A 100 -1.41 21.78 9.45
CA GLY A 100 -0.71 23.02 9.11
C GLY A 100 -1.02 23.48 7.69
N MET A 101 -0.88 22.59 6.70
CA MET A 101 -1.22 22.91 5.31
C MET A 101 -2.70 23.25 5.12
N TYR A 102 -3.60 22.53 5.80
CA TYR A 102 -5.03 22.82 5.78
C TYR A 102 -5.36 24.17 6.43
N GLY A 103 -4.75 24.46 7.58
CA GLY A 103 -4.89 25.72 8.29
C GLY A 103 -4.40 26.91 7.47
N ILE A 104 -3.23 26.79 6.83
CA ILE A 104 -2.69 27.82 5.95
C ILE A 104 -3.51 27.93 4.67
N GLY A 105 -3.99 26.82 4.12
CA GLY A 105 -4.89 26.81 2.96
C GLY A 105 -6.21 27.53 3.23
N LYS A 106 -6.72 27.45 4.46
CA LYS A 106 -7.94 28.16 4.89
C LYS A 106 -7.77 29.68 4.92
N LEU A 107 -6.54 30.19 4.98
CA LEU A 107 -6.25 31.62 4.92
C LEU A 107 -6.43 32.20 3.51
N GLN A 108 -6.51 31.38 2.46
CA GLN A 108 -6.73 31.81 1.07
C GLN A 108 -5.77 32.91 0.59
N GLY A 109 -4.55 32.95 1.13
CA GLY A 109 -3.54 33.97 0.79
C GLY A 109 -3.58 35.24 1.65
N ASN A 110 -4.53 35.36 2.59
CA ASN A 110 -4.52 36.43 3.58
C ASN A 110 -3.46 36.19 4.66
N ASP A 111 -2.93 37.28 5.24
CA ASP A 111 -2.02 37.20 6.38
C ASP A 111 -2.77 36.69 7.62
N LEU A 112 -2.12 35.84 8.41
CA LEU A 112 -2.64 35.41 9.70
C LEU A 112 -2.48 36.55 10.69
N GLU A 113 -3.58 37.22 11.05
CA GLU A 113 -3.61 38.16 12.18
C GLU A 113 -4.17 37.45 13.42
N ILE A 114 -3.28 37.07 14.34
CA ILE A 114 -3.67 36.56 15.66
C ILE A 114 -3.16 37.53 16.72
N ALA A 115 -4.08 38.07 17.51
CA ALA A 115 -3.78 38.89 18.70
C ALA A 115 -2.77 40.05 18.44
N GLY A 116 -2.87 40.71 17.27
CA GLY A 116 -2.01 41.84 16.90
C GLY A 116 -0.71 41.47 16.18
N TYR A 117 -0.43 40.18 15.98
CA TYR A 117 0.72 39.72 15.19
C TYR A 117 0.27 39.32 13.78
N ARG A 118 0.85 39.96 12.75
CA ARG A 118 0.76 39.55 11.35
C ARG A 118 1.84 38.53 11.03
N ALA A 119 1.44 37.34 10.63
CA ALA A 119 2.33 36.36 10.04
C ALA A 119 1.90 36.08 8.61
N THR A 120 2.82 36.24 7.66
CA THR A 120 2.53 36.01 6.24
C THR A 120 2.39 34.51 5.96
N THR A 121 1.64 34.16 4.92
CA THR A 121 1.49 32.75 4.51
C THR A 121 2.83 32.08 4.23
N SER A 122 3.79 32.80 3.63
CA SER A 122 5.16 32.31 3.43
C SER A 122 5.90 32.02 4.74
N GLN A 123 5.73 32.85 5.77
CA GLN A 123 6.32 32.61 7.09
C GLN A 123 5.70 31.39 7.78
N LEU A 124 4.38 31.19 7.66
CA LEU A 124 3.70 30.00 8.18
C LEU A 124 4.20 28.72 7.50
N TYR A 125 4.30 28.71 6.17
CA TYR A 125 4.84 27.55 5.44
C TYR A 125 6.31 27.28 5.81
N THR A 126 7.10 28.33 5.97
CA THR A 126 8.51 28.21 6.37
C THR A 126 8.63 27.67 7.79
N ALA A 127 7.84 28.17 8.75
CA ALA A 127 7.80 27.66 10.11
C ALA A 127 7.33 26.20 10.16
N LEU A 128 6.30 25.86 9.39
CA LEU A 128 5.81 24.49 9.25
C LEU A 128 6.92 23.57 8.74
N PHE A 129 7.68 24.00 7.73
CA PHE A 129 8.79 23.23 7.17
C PHE A 129 9.94 23.07 8.17
N ILE A 130 10.35 24.14 8.84
CA ILE A 130 11.44 24.13 9.84
C ILE A 130 11.10 23.22 11.03
N ILE A 131 9.83 23.08 11.39
CA ILE A 131 9.39 22.19 12.48
C ILE A 131 9.20 20.76 11.97
N ALA A 132 8.51 20.60 10.83
CA ALA A 132 8.14 19.29 10.30
C ALA A 132 9.33 18.49 9.77
N VAL A 133 10.34 19.15 9.17
CA VAL A 133 11.49 18.44 8.60
C VAL A 133 12.35 17.78 9.69
N PRO A 134 12.83 18.50 10.73
CA PRO A 134 13.57 17.86 11.81
C PRO A 134 12.75 16.77 12.51
N LEU A 135 11.49 17.06 12.86
CA LEU A 135 10.63 16.05 13.49
C LEU A 135 10.41 14.83 12.58
N GLY A 136 10.26 15.05 11.27
CA GLY A 136 10.15 14.01 10.27
C GLY A 136 11.40 13.13 10.21
N LEU A 137 12.59 13.72 10.25
CA LEU A 137 13.86 12.98 10.31
C LEU A 137 13.96 12.16 11.61
N PHE A 138 13.58 12.73 12.76
CA PHE A 138 13.54 12.01 14.03
C PHE A 138 12.52 10.87 14.06
N SER A 139 11.41 11.00 13.32
CA SER A 139 10.37 9.97 13.25
C SER A 139 10.81 8.67 12.58
N SER A 140 12.01 8.63 11.98
CA SER A 140 12.56 7.44 11.30
C SER A 140 11.57 6.78 10.32
N PRO A 141 11.04 7.54 9.34
CA PRO A 141 9.96 7.07 8.46
C PRO A 141 10.40 5.87 7.63
N PHE A 142 11.69 5.79 7.26
CA PHE A 142 12.26 4.67 6.53
C PHE A 142 12.11 3.34 7.27
N THR A 143 12.37 3.33 8.58
CA THR A 143 12.21 2.12 9.41
C THR A 143 10.76 1.67 9.43
N THR A 144 9.84 2.62 9.60
CA THR A 144 8.39 2.35 9.62
C THR A 144 7.92 1.75 8.29
N VAL A 145 8.34 2.32 7.16
CA VAL A 145 8.01 1.82 5.82
C VAL A 145 8.64 0.47 5.54
N LEU A 146 9.93 0.28 5.84
CA LEU A 146 10.60 -1.02 5.66
C LEU A 146 9.97 -2.11 6.52
N TRP A 147 9.59 -1.78 7.76
CA TRP A 147 8.85 -2.70 8.63
C TRP A 147 7.50 -3.04 8.03
N LEU A 148 6.74 -2.06 7.54
CA LEU A 148 5.45 -2.29 6.91
C LEU A 148 5.57 -3.19 5.67
N ILE A 149 6.56 -2.95 4.80
CA ILE A 149 6.82 -3.78 3.61
C ILE A 149 7.22 -5.19 4.02
N GLY A 150 8.13 -5.35 4.99
CA GLY A 150 8.57 -6.66 5.47
C GLY A 150 7.43 -7.44 6.14
N ALA A 151 6.71 -6.81 7.07
CA ALA A 151 5.60 -7.43 7.79
C ALA A 151 4.46 -7.81 6.85
N SER A 152 4.05 -6.91 5.95
CA SER A 152 3.03 -7.22 4.94
C SER A 152 3.49 -8.27 3.95
N GLY A 153 4.74 -8.23 3.49
CA GLY A 153 5.32 -9.25 2.62
C GLY A 153 5.31 -10.64 3.27
N VAL A 154 5.82 -10.76 4.50
CA VAL A 154 5.86 -12.05 5.22
C VAL A 154 4.46 -12.56 5.52
N THR A 155 3.53 -11.70 5.95
CA THR A 155 2.16 -12.13 6.28
C THR A 155 1.35 -12.49 5.04
N ILE A 156 1.37 -11.64 4.00
CA ILE A 156 0.59 -11.85 2.77
C ILE A 156 1.19 -12.98 1.94
N LEU A 157 2.50 -12.93 1.63
CA LEU A 157 3.14 -13.96 0.81
C LEU A 157 3.28 -15.26 1.56
N GLY A 158 3.53 -15.22 2.87
CA GLY A 158 3.50 -16.42 3.71
C GLY A 158 2.14 -17.09 3.63
N HIS A 159 1.06 -16.34 3.91
CA HIS A 159 -0.29 -16.88 3.80
C HIS A 159 -0.61 -17.41 2.40
N ALA A 160 -0.26 -16.66 1.35
CA ALA A 160 -0.49 -17.05 -0.04
C ALA A 160 0.31 -18.27 -0.50
N ALA A 161 1.51 -18.49 0.06
CA ALA A 161 2.37 -19.63 -0.26
C ALA A 161 1.93 -20.92 0.43
N PHE A 162 1.44 -20.81 1.67
CA PHE A 162 1.05 -21.97 2.48
C PHE A 162 -0.39 -22.43 2.26
N LEU A 163 -1.27 -21.58 1.70
CA LEU A 163 -2.65 -21.95 1.42
C LEU A 163 -2.78 -22.72 0.11
N ASP A 164 -3.30 -23.95 0.17
CA ASP A 164 -3.56 -24.77 -1.01
C ASP A 164 -4.64 -24.18 -1.91
N LYS A 165 -4.49 -24.39 -3.22
CA LYS A 165 -5.56 -24.10 -4.18
C LYS A 165 -6.76 -25.05 -3.92
N PRO A 166 -8.01 -24.60 -4.14
CA PRO A 166 -9.16 -25.48 -4.00
C PRO A 166 -9.08 -26.63 -5.00
N ILE A 167 -9.45 -27.84 -4.55
CA ILE A 167 -9.41 -29.09 -5.33
C ILE A 167 -10.12 -28.98 -6.69
N GLU A 168 -11.18 -28.17 -6.79
CA GLU A 168 -11.92 -27.92 -8.05
C GLU A 168 -11.04 -27.32 -9.16
N THR A 169 -10.00 -26.57 -8.80
CA THR A 169 -9.03 -26.05 -9.78
C THR A 169 -8.08 -27.13 -10.29
N ALA A 170 -7.74 -28.14 -9.46
CA ALA A 170 -6.94 -29.28 -9.88
C ALA A 170 -7.71 -30.16 -10.87
N PHE A 171 -9.01 -30.38 -10.63
CA PHE A 171 -9.87 -31.13 -11.55
C PHE A 171 -10.14 -30.40 -12.88
N SER A 172 -10.13 -29.06 -12.86
CA SER A 172 -10.31 -28.26 -14.08
C SER A 172 -9.05 -28.24 -14.95
N GLU A 173 -7.87 -28.42 -14.36
CA GLU A 173 -6.57 -28.45 -15.05
C GLU A 173 -6.24 -29.87 -15.58
N GLU A 174 -6.78 -30.94 -14.95
CA GLU A 174 -6.71 -32.32 -15.45
C GLU A 174 -7.75 -32.65 -16.54
N ALA A 175 -8.75 -31.80 -16.75
CA ALA A 175 -9.80 -31.99 -17.75
C ALA A 175 -9.48 -31.34 -19.11
N VAL A 176 -8.26 -30.83 -19.33
CA VAL A 176 -7.81 -30.18 -20.58
C VAL A 176 -6.60 -30.89 -21.17
#